data_AF-A0A0H3EDF8-F1
#
_entry.id   AF-A0A0H3EDF8-F1
#
_cell.length_a   1.000
_cell.length_b   1.000
_cell.length_c   1.000
_cell.angle_alpha   90.00
_cell.angle_beta   90.00
_cell.angle_gamma   90.00
#
_symmetry.space_group_name_H-M   'P 1'
#
loop_
_entity.id
_entity.type
_entity.pdbx_description
1 polymer ?
#
loop_
_entity_poly.entity_id
_entity_poly.type
_entity_poly.pdbx_seq_one_letter_code
_entity_poly.pdbx_strand_id
1 'polypeptide(L)'
;MVVSDSGKEAGTVRPAAVAGAFYPANAGELQAMIDRQMNHARRLVSSLAPRLPQGAPKAVIVPHAGYVYSGSVATLAYALLERTPHSARRAGRA
;
A
#
# COMPACT_ATOMS: atom_id res chain seq x y z
N MET A 1 9.11 36.02 22.60
CA MET A 1 9.74 36.02 21.28
C MET A 1 9.06 34.93 20.46
N VAL A 2 8.00 35.29 19.73
CA VAL A 2 7.24 34.35 18.90
C VAL A 2 7.92 34.30 17.55
N VAL A 3 8.45 33.14 17.17
CA VAL A 3 8.88 32.91 15.79
C VAL A 3 7.67 32.32 15.07
N SER A 4 7.04 33.17 14.25
CA SER A 4 5.97 32.78 13.34
C SER A 4 6.59 31.97 12.19
N ASP A 5 6.23 30.69 12.11
CA ASP A 5 6.49 29.89 10.90
C ASP A 5 5.49 30.31 9.82
N SER A 6 6.02 30.71 8.68
CA SER A 6 5.29 31.32 7.57
C SER A 6 5.17 30.33 6.43
N GLY A 7 3.92 30.02 6.06
CA GLY A 7 3.57 29.64 4.70
C GLY A 7 3.94 28.23 4.23
N LYS A 8 3.12 27.24 4.63
CA LYS A 8 2.68 26.19 3.69
C LYS A 8 1.18 26.03 3.86
N GLU A 9 0.41 26.12 2.77
CA GLU A 9 -0.98 25.67 2.78
C GLU A 9 -0.99 24.17 3.08
N ALA A 10 -1.16 23.84 4.36
CA ALA A 10 -1.39 22.49 4.82
C ALA A 10 -2.78 22.08 4.31
N GLY A 11 -2.81 21.43 3.14
CA GLY A 11 -4.03 20.83 2.63
C GLY A 11 -4.71 20.00 3.73
N THR A 12 -6.02 20.19 3.91
CA THR A 12 -6.81 19.47 4.92
C THR A 12 -6.57 17.97 4.83
N VAL A 13 -6.10 17.36 5.92
CA VAL A 13 -5.87 15.90 6.00
C VAL A 13 -7.22 15.18 5.92
N ARG A 14 -7.38 14.29 4.92
CA ARG A 14 -8.57 13.45 4.80
C ARG A 14 -8.51 12.31 5.83
N PRO A 15 -9.53 12.14 6.70
CA PRO A 15 -9.55 11.03 7.64
C PRO A 15 -9.76 9.67 6.97
N ALA A 16 -9.28 8.62 7.63
CA ALA A 16 -9.44 7.22 7.21
C ALA A 16 -10.87 6.72 7.46
N ALA A 17 -11.81 7.12 6.59
CA ALA A 17 -13.26 6.96 6.79
C ALA A 17 -13.79 5.51 6.96
N VAL A 18 -13.01 4.49 6.58
CA VAL A 18 -13.42 3.07 6.65
C VAL A 18 -12.58 2.25 7.64
N ALA A 19 -11.71 2.90 8.42
CA ALA A 19 -10.96 2.26 9.48
C ALA A 19 -11.92 1.70 10.55
N GLY A 20 -11.70 0.47 10.98
CA GLY A 20 -12.60 -0.29 11.86
C GLY A 20 -13.71 -1.06 11.14
N ALA A 21 -14.01 -0.74 9.87
CA ALA A 21 -15.00 -1.45 9.07
C ALA A 21 -14.35 -2.35 8.00
N PHE A 22 -13.44 -1.79 7.20
CA PHE A 22 -12.79 -2.51 6.09
C PHE A 22 -11.45 -3.12 6.51
N TYR A 23 -10.79 -2.50 7.47
CA TYR A 23 -9.52 -2.93 8.04
C TYR A 23 -9.44 -2.47 9.49
N PRO A 24 -8.58 -3.07 10.34
CA PRO A 24 -8.46 -2.69 11.74
C PRO A 24 -8.21 -1.20 11.95
N ALA A 25 -8.94 -0.57 12.89
CA ALA A 25 -8.71 0.82 13.27
C ALA A 25 -7.41 0.98 14.07
N ASN A 26 -7.00 -0.06 14.79
CA ASN A 26 -5.74 -0.06 15.53
C ASN A 26 -4.57 -0.21 14.56
N ALA A 27 -3.63 0.75 14.62
CA ALA A 27 -2.47 0.77 13.72
C ALA A 27 -1.56 -0.45 13.86
N GLY A 28 -1.35 -0.96 15.09
CA GLY A 28 -0.52 -2.13 15.34
C GLY A 28 -1.15 -3.42 14.80
N GLU A 29 -2.46 -3.58 14.98
CA GLU A 29 -3.20 -4.70 14.41
C GLU A 29 -3.19 -4.67 12.87
N LEU A 30 -3.41 -3.49 12.29
CA LEU A 30 -3.35 -3.28 10.85
C LEU A 30 -1.96 -3.61 10.29
N GLN A 31 -0.90 -3.13 10.95
CA GLN A 31 0.47 -3.42 10.55
C GLN A 31 0.75 -4.93 10.59
N ALA A 32 0.42 -5.60 11.69
CA ALA A 32 0.61 -7.04 11.82
C ALA A 32 -0.21 -7.85 10.80
N MET A 33 -1.41 -7.38 10.42
CA MET A 33 -2.19 -7.98 9.34
C MET A 33 -1.49 -7.84 8.00
N ILE A 34 -1.07 -6.62 7.63
CA ILE A 34 -0.39 -6.33 6.38
C ILE A 34 0.93 -7.11 6.29
N ASP A 35 1.73 -7.14 7.36
CA ASP A 35 3.01 -7.85 7.39
C ASP A 35 2.84 -9.36 7.12
N ARG A 36 1.84 -9.98 7.75
CA ARG A 36 1.52 -11.40 7.51
C ARG A 36 1.13 -11.64 6.06
N GLN A 37 0.26 -10.81 5.50
CA GLN A 37 -0.21 -10.94 4.12
C GLN A 37 0.90 -10.66 3.10
N MET A 38 1.76 -9.67 3.36
CA MET A 38 2.93 -9.36 2.53
C MET A 38 3.97 -10.47 2.59
N ASN A 39 4.27 -11.02 3.77
CA ASN A 39 5.22 -12.12 3.91
C ASN A 39 4.74 -13.37 3.18
N HIS A 40 3.44 -13.66 3.22
CA HIS A 40 2.84 -14.72 2.42
C HIS A 40 2.98 -14.44 0.91
N ALA A 41 2.61 -13.25 0.46
CA ALA A 41 2.70 -12.85 -0.94
C ALA A 41 4.13 -12.91 -1.49
N ARG A 42 5.12 -12.42 -0.73
CA ARG A 42 6.55 -12.48 -1.09
C ARG A 42 7.01 -13.91 -1.33
N ARG A 43 6.62 -14.86 -0.46
CA ARG A 43 6.96 -16.28 -0.64
C ARG A 43 6.34 -16.86 -1.90
N LEU A 44 5.05 -16.60 -2.14
CA LEU A 44 4.36 -17.08 -3.34
C LEU A 44 4.92 -16.46 -4.63
N VAL A 45 5.18 -15.16 -4.63
CA VAL A 45 5.74 -14.47 -5.79
C VAL A 45 7.17 -14.93 -6.08
N SER A 46 7.97 -15.17 -5.04
CA SER A 46 9.33 -15.72 -5.17
C SER A 46 9.31 -17.12 -5.78
N SER A 47 8.41 -18.01 -5.33
CA SER A 47 8.31 -19.36 -5.90
C SER A 47 7.82 -19.37 -7.36
N LEU A 48 7.11 -18.32 -7.78
CA LEU A 48 6.65 -18.13 -9.15
C LEU A 48 7.61 -17.30 -10.02
N ALA A 49 8.69 -16.75 -9.45
CA ALA A 49 9.59 -15.80 -10.13
C ALA A 49 10.06 -16.23 -11.53
N PRO A 50 10.41 -17.51 -11.78
CA PRO A 50 10.84 -17.95 -13.13
C PRO A 50 9.74 -17.83 -14.20
N ARG A 51 8.47 -17.78 -13.79
CA ARG A 51 7.29 -17.74 -14.69
C ARG A 51 6.71 -16.33 -14.84
N LEU A 52 7.21 -15.37 -14.07
CA LEU A 52 6.68 -14.01 -14.05
C LEU A 52 7.44 -13.13 -15.06
N PRO A 53 6.75 -12.14 -15.66
CA PRO A 53 7.42 -11.14 -16.49
C PRO A 53 8.56 -10.45 -15.74
N GLN A 54 9.59 -10.07 -16.49
CA GLN A 54 10.71 -9.27 -16.00
C GLN A 54 10.34 -7.79 -15.97
N GLY A 55 10.94 -7.04 -15.05
CA GLY A 55 10.71 -5.59 -14.91
C GLY A 55 9.53 -5.21 -14.02
N ALA A 56 9.35 -3.89 -13.82
CA ALA A 56 8.31 -3.33 -12.97
C ALA A 56 6.99 -3.20 -13.73
N PRO A 57 5.84 -3.62 -13.14
CA PRO A 57 4.56 -3.30 -13.72
C PRO A 57 4.34 -1.78 -13.70
N LYS A 58 3.86 -1.22 -14.82
CA LYS A 58 3.52 0.21 -14.93
C LYS A 58 2.24 0.57 -14.17
N ALA A 59 1.35 -0.40 -13.99
CA ALA A 59 0.10 -0.29 -13.26
C ALA A 59 -0.22 -1.61 -12.58
N VAL A 60 -0.99 -1.55 -11.49
CA VAL A 60 -1.57 -2.71 -10.80
C VAL A 60 -3.06 -2.50 -10.62
N ILE A 61 -3.82 -3.58 -10.67
CA ILE A 61 -5.24 -3.61 -10.36
C ILE A 61 -5.39 -4.48 -9.13
N VAL A 62 -6.05 -3.96 -8.10
CA VAL A 62 -6.24 -4.65 -6.81
C VAL A 62 -7.70 -4.58 -6.38
N PRO A 63 -8.21 -5.61 -5.70
CA PRO A 63 -9.54 -5.55 -5.08
C PRO A 63 -9.56 -4.57 -3.91
N HIS A 64 -10.74 -3.99 -3.63
CA HIS A 64 -10.92 -2.96 -2.60
C HIS A 64 -11.94 -3.33 -1.51
N ALA A 65 -12.21 -4.63 -1.33
CA ALA A 65 -13.07 -5.10 -0.25
C ALA A 65 -12.33 -5.04 1.11
N GLY A 66 -13.00 -5.43 2.19
CA GLY A 66 -12.36 -5.54 3.51
C GLY A 66 -11.14 -6.46 3.47
N TYR A 67 -10.09 -6.11 4.22
CA TYR A 67 -8.76 -6.76 4.15
C TYR A 67 -8.77 -8.24 4.52
N VAL A 68 -9.75 -8.67 5.31
CA VAL A 68 -9.97 -10.09 5.62
C VAL A 68 -10.39 -10.91 4.39
N TYR A 69 -11.06 -10.28 3.41
CA TYR A 69 -11.53 -10.93 2.19
C TYR A 69 -10.56 -10.75 1.02
N SER A 70 -9.96 -9.56 0.90
CA SER A 70 -9.20 -9.20 -0.31
C SER A 70 -7.77 -8.75 -0.07
N GLY A 71 -7.34 -8.60 1.19
CA GLY A 71 -6.00 -8.08 1.52
C GLY A 71 -4.87 -8.97 0.99
N SER A 72 -5.00 -10.29 1.13
CA SER A 72 -4.03 -11.27 0.62
C SER A 72 -3.89 -11.27 -0.90
N VAL A 73 -4.96 -10.93 -1.64
CA VAL A 73 -4.91 -10.80 -3.10
C VAL A 73 -4.23 -9.50 -3.50
N ALA A 74 -4.57 -8.39 -2.83
CA ALA A 74 -3.93 -7.11 -3.07
C ALA A 74 -2.42 -7.18 -2.82
N THR A 75 -1.98 -7.87 -1.76
CA THR A 75 -0.55 -7.98 -1.42
C THR A 75 0.26 -8.77 -2.44
N LEU A 76 -0.35 -9.64 -3.26
CA LEU A 76 0.35 -10.27 -4.40
C LEU A 76 0.78 -9.23 -5.43
N ALA A 77 -0.07 -8.27 -5.76
CA ALA A 77 0.26 -7.19 -6.69
C ALA A 77 1.34 -6.26 -6.11
N TYR A 78 1.27 -5.94 -4.82
CA TYR A 78 2.31 -5.13 -4.15
C TYR A 78 3.65 -5.88 -4.05
N ALA A 79 3.66 -7.18 -3.77
CA ALA A 79 4.89 -7.98 -3.78
C ALA A 79 5.52 -8.06 -5.18
N LEU A 80 4.72 -8.02 -6.27
CA LEU A 80 5.24 -7.88 -7.62
C LEU A 80 5.92 -6.53 -7.86
N LEU A 81 5.34 -5.43 -7.35
CA LEU A 81 5.94 -4.10 -7.42
C LEU A 81 7.27 -4.01 -6.65
N GLU A 82 7.38 -4.66 -5.49
CA GLU A 82 8.61 -4.68 -4.67
C GLU A 82 9.82 -5.31 -5.40
N ARG A 83 9.60 -6.17 -6.40
CA ARG A 83 10.69 -6.89 -7.12
C ARG A 83 11.58 -5.98 -7.93
N THR A 84 11.13 -4.77 -8.25
CA THR A 84 11.88 -3.85 -9.10
C THR A 84 11.92 -2.45 -8.49
N PRO A 85 13.05 -1.75 -8.58
CA PRO A 85 13.10 -0.34 -8.21
C PRO A 85 12.05 0.44 -9.00
N HIS A 86 11.22 1.18 -8.29
CA HIS A 86 10.17 2.00 -8.88
C HIS A 86 10.15 3.36 -8.20
N SER A 87 10.08 4.43 -9.00
CA SER A 87 9.88 5.79 -8.50
C SER A 87 8.40 6.14 -8.66
N ALA A 88 7.65 6.09 -7.55
CA ALA A 88 6.29 6.61 -7.52
C ALA A 88 6.34 8.11 -7.24
N ARG A 89 5.93 8.93 -8.20
CA ARG A 89 5.58 10.33 -7.95
C ARG A 89 4.07 10.43 -7.79
N ARG A 90 3.62 11.17 -6.79
CA ARG A 90 2.23 11.61 -6.72
C ARG A 90 1.98 12.47 -7.96
N ALA A 91 1.04 12.08 -8.82
CA ALA A 91 0.62 12.97 -9.89
C ALA A 91 0.14 14.27 -9.24
N GLY A 92 0.67 15.40 -9.71
CA GLY A 92 0.21 16.72 -9.26
C GLY A 92 -1.28 16.85 -9.55
N ARG A 93 -2.02 17.53 -8.68
CA ARG A 93 -3.38 17.97 -9.01
C ARG A 93 -3.28 18.84 -10.26
N ALA A 94 -3.99 18.46 -11.32
CA ALA A 94 -4.38 19.41 -12.36
C ALA A 94 -5.38 20.42 -11.79
#